data_AF-A0AAW8KPV1-F1
#
_entry.id   AF-A0AAW8KPV1-F1
#
_cell.length_a   1.000
_cell.length_b   1.000
_cell.length_c   1.000
_cell.angle_alpha   90.00
_cell.angle_beta   90.00
_cell.angle_gamma   90.00
#
_symmetry.space_group_name_H-M   'P 1'
#
loop_
_entity.id
_entity.type
_entity.pdbx_description
1 polymer ?
#
loop_
_entity_poly.entity_id
_entity_poly.type
_entity_poly.pdbx_seq_one_letter_code
_entity_poly.pdbx_strand_id
1 'polypeptide(L)'
;KLQEFNVKAQVVEAQPGPVVTRFELDLAPGVKASKVTNISRDLARSMSMASVRVVEVIPGKPYIGIEVPNSAREMVRLIELLETPTYRDPSALISMAMGKDISGNPVLTDLAKAPHMLVAGTTGSGKSVAVNSMILSMLLKYTPDQLRLILIDPKQL
;
A
#
# COMPACT_ATOMS: atom_id res chain seq x y z
N LYS A 1 18.53 -17.93 -0.72
CA LYS A 1 18.29 -17.11 0.50
C LYS A 1 17.42 -17.84 1.52
N LEU A 2 16.13 -18.11 1.29
CA LEU A 2 15.29 -18.84 2.28
C LEU A 2 15.87 -20.19 2.75
N GLN A 3 16.51 -20.94 1.85
CA GLN A 3 17.18 -22.20 2.19
C GLN A 3 18.31 -22.03 3.22
N GLU A 4 19.01 -20.88 3.24
CA GLU A 4 20.06 -20.56 4.23
C GLU A 4 19.49 -20.51 5.67
N PHE A 5 18.16 -20.31 5.80
CA PHE A 5 17.42 -20.29 7.07
C PHE A 5 16.61 -21.56 7.32
N ASN A 6 16.93 -22.66 6.61
CA ASN A 6 16.18 -23.91 6.67
C ASN A 6 14.69 -23.74 6.33
N VAL A 7 14.36 -22.83 5.42
CA VAL A 7 13.03 -22.65 4.84
C VAL A 7 13.06 -23.15 3.40
N LYS A 8 12.43 -24.29 3.15
CA LYS A 8 12.24 -24.84 1.81
C LYS A 8 10.95 -24.27 1.22
N ALA A 9 11.09 -23.52 0.14
CA ALA A 9 10.00 -22.91 -0.60
C ALA A 9 10.39 -22.76 -2.07
N GLN A 10 9.40 -22.69 -2.96
CA GLN A 10 9.57 -22.43 -4.37
C GLN A 10 8.81 -21.16 -4.75
N VAL A 11 9.43 -20.29 -5.54
CA VAL A 11 8.71 -19.16 -6.14
C VAL A 11 7.85 -19.70 -7.28
N VAL A 12 6.55 -19.48 -7.21
CA VAL A 12 5.58 -19.92 -8.22
C VAL A 12 5.17 -18.79 -9.16
N GLU A 13 5.15 -17.57 -8.65
CA GLU A 13 4.76 -16.38 -9.40
C GLU A 13 5.52 -15.15 -8.90
N ALA A 14 5.78 -14.21 -9.81
CA ALA A 14 6.31 -12.90 -9.47
C ALA A 14 5.39 -11.83 -10.07
N GLN A 15 4.89 -10.95 -9.21
CA GLN A 15 4.01 -9.85 -9.56
C GLN A 15 4.75 -8.52 -9.33
N PRO A 16 5.34 -7.93 -10.37
CA PRO A 16 5.96 -6.62 -10.26
C PRO A 16 4.89 -5.54 -10.11
N GLY A 17 5.14 -4.61 -9.19
CA GLY A 17 4.32 -3.42 -8.96
C GLY A 17 5.15 -2.14 -9.03
N PRO A 18 4.55 -0.96 -8.79
CA PRO A 18 5.26 0.33 -8.91
C PRO A 18 6.38 0.51 -7.87
N VAL A 19 6.17 0.04 -6.63
CA VAL A 19 7.10 0.27 -5.50
C VAL A 19 7.75 -1.02 -5.01
N VAL A 20 7.02 -2.12 -5.07
CA VAL A 20 7.46 -3.44 -4.62
C VAL A 20 7.13 -4.49 -5.66
N THR A 21 7.87 -5.59 -5.66
CA THR A 21 7.54 -6.82 -6.37
C THR A 21 7.11 -7.85 -5.35
N ARG A 22 5.95 -8.48 -5.55
CA ARG A 22 5.49 -9.60 -4.72
C ARG A 22 5.92 -10.91 -5.38
N PHE A 23 6.67 -11.72 -4.64
CA PHE A 23 6.94 -13.11 -4.99
C PHE A 23 5.98 -14.02 -4.24
N GLU A 24 5.21 -14.81 -4.95
CA GLU A 24 4.37 -15.85 -4.35
C GLU A 24 5.21 -17.11 -4.16
N LEU A 25 5.14 -17.68 -2.96
CA LEU A 25 5.90 -18.87 -2.62
C LEU A 25 4.99 -20.01 -2.18
N ASP A 26 5.27 -21.16 -2.78
CA ASP A 26 4.81 -22.45 -2.33
C ASP A 26 5.77 -23.00 -1.27
N LEU A 27 5.27 -23.19 -0.05
CA LEU A 27 6.06 -23.68 1.07
C LEU A 27 6.07 -25.21 1.06
N ALA A 28 7.23 -25.81 1.33
CA ALA A 28 7.30 -27.26 1.48
C ALA A 28 6.35 -27.75 2.60
N PRO A 29 5.78 -28.95 2.49
CA PRO A 29 4.89 -29.51 3.51
C PRO A 29 5.47 -29.42 4.92
N GLY A 30 4.66 -28.96 5.87
CA GLY A 30 5.05 -28.80 7.28
C GLY A 30 5.82 -27.50 7.61
N VAL A 31 6.20 -26.70 6.61
CA VAL A 31 6.79 -25.37 6.84
C VAL A 31 5.68 -24.35 7.14
N LYS A 32 5.72 -23.76 8.34
CA LYS A 32 4.76 -22.73 8.76
C LYS A 32 5.12 -21.35 8.18
N ALA A 33 4.12 -20.60 7.72
CA ALA A 33 4.30 -19.22 7.24
C ALA A 33 4.98 -18.30 8.27
N SER A 34 4.64 -18.47 9.56
CA SER A 34 5.24 -17.72 10.67
C SER A 34 6.76 -17.88 10.76
N LYS A 35 7.32 -19.01 10.30
CA LYS A 35 8.78 -19.20 10.23
C LYS A 35 9.42 -18.18 9.29
N VAL A 36 8.76 -17.86 8.19
CA VAL A 36 9.21 -16.84 7.22
C VAL A 36 9.04 -15.44 7.80
N THR A 37 7.91 -15.16 8.45
CA THR A 37 7.65 -13.88 9.12
C THR A 37 8.73 -13.57 10.17
N ASN A 38 9.12 -14.56 10.97
CA ASN A 38 10.13 -14.41 12.03
C ASN A 38 11.54 -14.10 11.51
N ILE A 39 11.88 -14.56 10.30
CA ILE A 39 13.21 -14.30 9.68
C ILE A 39 13.20 -13.11 8.72
N SER A 40 12.09 -12.37 8.60
CA SER A 40 11.94 -11.29 7.61
C SER A 40 13.05 -10.23 7.65
N ARG A 41 13.53 -9.85 8.84
CA ARG A 41 14.64 -8.90 9.01
C ARG A 41 15.98 -9.47 8.51
N ASP A 42 16.28 -10.71 8.86
CA ASP A 42 17.50 -11.38 8.40
C ASP A 42 17.47 -11.65 6.90
N LEU A 43 16.28 -11.97 6.36
CA LEU A 43 16.07 -12.12 4.93
C LEU A 43 16.34 -10.80 4.20
N ALA A 44 15.77 -9.68 4.67
CA ALA A 44 16.02 -8.35 4.11
C ALA A 44 17.52 -8.02 4.10
N ARG A 45 18.22 -8.26 5.22
CA ARG A 45 19.67 -8.08 5.34
C ARG A 45 20.45 -8.95 4.36
N SER A 46 20.09 -10.23 4.22
CA SER A 46 20.75 -11.17 3.29
C SER A 46 20.58 -10.81 1.81
N MET A 47 19.56 -10.01 1.49
CA MET A 47 19.21 -9.52 0.16
C MET A 47 19.67 -8.07 -0.07
N SER A 48 20.37 -7.45 0.89
CA SER A 48 20.77 -6.04 0.84
C SER A 48 19.59 -5.07 0.66
N MET A 49 18.42 -5.42 1.22
CA MET A 49 17.20 -4.62 1.15
C MET A 49 16.94 -3.91 2.48
N ALA A 50 16.37 -2.71 2.42
CA ALA A 50 16.00 -1.95 3.62
C ALA A 50 14.93 -2.69 4.46
N SER A 51 14.00 -3.37 3.81
CA SER A 51 12.96 -4.17 4.45
C SER A 51 12.37 -5.17 3.48
N VAL A 52 11.71 -6.19 4.03
CA VAL A 52 10.90 -7.18 3.31
C VAL A 52 9.60 -7.34 4.08
N ARG A 53 8.47 -7.40 3.38
CA ARG A 53 7.16 -7.63 3.98
C ARG A 53 6.68 -9.04 3.63
N VAL A 54 6.30 -9.80 4.65
CA VAL A 54 5.73 -11.15 4.50
C VAL A 54 4.21 -11.04 4.58
N VAL A 55 3.53 -11.59 3.59
CA VAL A 55 2.07 -11.72 3.51
C VAL A 55 1.74 -13.18 3.74
N GLU A 56 1.28 -13.53 4.93
CA GLU A 56 1.06 -14.94 5.31
C GLU A 56 -0.08 -15.61 4.56
N VAL A 57 -1.06 -14.84 4.08
CA VAL A 57 -2.22 -15.36 3.34
C VAL A 57 -2.48 -14.48 2.14
N ILE A 58 -2.48 -15.09 0.95
CA ILE A 58 -2.94 -14.46 -0.29
C ILE A 58 -4.39 -14.91 -0.55
N PRO A 59 -5.37 -13.99 -0.61
CA PRO A 59 -6.76 -14.37 -0.86
C PRO A 59 -6.90 -15.19 -2.15
N GLY A 60 -7.54 -16.36 -2.05
CA GLY A 60 -7.80 -17.24 -3.19
C GLY A 60 -6.62 -18.10 -3.65
N LYS A 61 -5.44 -18.01 -3.00
CA LYS A 61 -4.26 -18.83 -3.37
C LYS A 61 -3.67 -19.54 -2.13
N PRO A 62 -3.17 -20.79 -2.26
CA PRO A 62 -2.54 -21.51 -1.15
C PRO A 62 -1.07 -21.11 -0.94
N TYR A 63 -0.69 -19.87 -1.26
CA TYR A 63 0.69 -19.39 -1.26
C TYR A 63 0.87 -18.25 -0.24
N ILE A 64 2.12 -18.08 0.21
CA ILE A 64 2.52 -16.87 0.93
C ILE A 64 3.11 -15.85 -0.04
N GLY A 65 3.09 -14.58 0.33
CA GLY A 65 3.74 -13.51 -0.42
C GLY A 65 4.98 -12.98 0.29
N ILE A 66 6.04 -12.72 -0.47
CA ILE A 66 7.17 -11.90 -0.03
C ILE A 66 7.24 -10.67 -0.93
N GLU A 67 6.98 -9.50 -0.35
CA GLU A 67 7.08 -8.21 -1.01
C GLU A 67 8.48 -7.63 -0.78
N VAL A 68 9.19 -7.38 -1.87
CA VAL A 68 10.55 -6.85 -1.89
C VAL A 68 10.53 -5.48 -2.58
N PRO A 69 11.19 -4.45 -2.03
CA PRO A 69 11.32 -3.16 -2.69
C PRO A 69 11.98 -3.29 -4.07
N ASN A 70 11.44 -2.60 -5.06
CA ASN A 70 12.08 -2.50 -6.37
C ASN A 70 13.38 -1.67 -6.27
N SER A 71 14.34 -1.96 -7.15
CA SER A 71 15.57 -1.18 -7.29
C SER A 71 15.29 0.25 -7.77
N ALA A 72 14.35 0.41 -8.69
CA ALA A 72 13.79 1.69 -9.10
C ALA A 72 12.31 1.74 -8.68
N ARG A 73 11.97 2.66 -7.77
CA ARG A 73 10.59 2.87 -7.33
C ARG A 73 9.94 3.93 -8.23
N GLU A 74 8.75 3.62 -8.70
CA GLU A 74 7.94 4.57 -9.46
C GLU A 74 7.20 5.54 -8.53
N MET A 75 7.24 6.82 -8.87
CA MET A 75 6.49 7.83 -8.13
C MET A 75 5.02 7.79 -8.54
N VAL A 76 4.14 7.50 -7.57
CA VAL A 76 2.69 7.60 -7.78
C VAL A 76 2.28 9.06 -7.71
N ARG A 77 1.80 9.61 -8.83
CA ARG A 77 1.37 11.02 -8.90
C ARG A 77 -0.12 11.13 -8.65
N LEU A 78 -0.54 12.12 -7.85
CA LEU A 78 -1.96 12.36 -7.54
C LEU A 78 -2.81 12.48 -8.81
N ILE A 79 -2.33 13.19 -9.84
CA ILE A 79 -3.05 13.44 -11.10
C ILE A 79 -3.51 12.14 -11.77
N GLU A 80 -2.72 11.07 -11.70
CA GLU A 80 -3.05 9.76 -12.29
C GLU A 80 -4.31 9.16 -11.67
N LEU A 81 -4.62 9.50 -10.41
CA LEU A 81 -5.82 9.04 -9.72
C LEU A 81 -7.03 9.90 -10.06
N LEU A 82 -6.83 11.22 -10.23
CA LEU A 82 -7.90 12.18 -10.53
C LEU A 82 -8.44 12.04 -11.96
N GLU A 83 -7.66 11.44 -12.85
CA GLU A 83 -8.06 11.17 -14.23
C GLU A 83 -8.84 9.87 -14.40
N THR A 84 -8.95 9.05 -13.35
CA THR A 84 -9.67 7.77 -13.42
C THR A 84 -11.19 7.96 -13.53
N PRO A 85 -11.90 7.10 -14.27
CA PRO A 85 -13.36 7.13 -14.33
C PRO A 85 -14.01 6.98 -12.95
N THR A 86 -13.44 6.14 -12.09
CA THR A 86 -13.91 5.90 -10.73
C THR A 86 -13.85 7.17 -9.86
N TYR A 87 -12.82 8.00 -10.01
CA TYR A 87 -12.76 9.29 -9.30
C TYR A 87 -13.80 10.28 -9.83
N ARG A 88 -14.06 10.27 -11.14
CA ARG A 88 -15.04 11.15 -11.79
C ARG A 88 -16.49 10.70 -11.63
N ASP A 89 -16.73 9.54 -10.99
CA ASP A 89 -18.06 9.03 -10.73
C ASP A 89 -18.86 10.02 -9.86
N PRO A 90 -20.00 10.55 -10.35
CA PRO A 90 -20.83 11.50 -9.61
C PRO A 90 -21.63 10.85 -8.47
N SER A 91 -21.74 9.52 -8.42
CA SER A 91 -22.46 8.81 -7.35
C SER A 91 -21.70 8.77 -6.02
N ALA A 92 -20.40 9.05 -6.04
CA ALA A 92 -19.57 9.07 -4.85
C ALA A 92 -19.72 10.38 -4.08
N LEU A 93 -20.02 10.28 -2.79
CA LEU A 93 -20.38 11.43 -1.96
C LEU A 93 -19.15 12.24 -1.54
N ILE A 94 -18.11 11.58 -1.01
CA ILE A 94 -16.85 12.24 -0.61
C ILE A 94 -15.66 11.38 -1.06
N SER A 95 -15.35 11.44 -2.36
CA SER A 95 -14.22 10.71 -2.95
C SER A 95 -12.88 11.27 -2.46
N MET A 96 -12.00 10.37 -2.02
CA MET A 96 -10.61 10.67 -1.69
C MET A 96 -9.66 9.75 -2.44
N ALA A 97 -8.58 10.33 -2.96
CA ALA A 97 -7.53 9.59 -3.65
C ALA A 97 -6.49 9.07 -2.64
N MET A 98 -6.32 7.75 -2.57
CA MET A 98 -5.47 7.10 -1.55
C MET A 98 -4.09 6.71 -2.07
N GLY A 99 -3.98 6.33 -3.35
CA GLY A 99 -2.73 5.89 -3.95
C GLY A 99 -2.95 4.79 -4.99
N LYS A 100 -1.93 3.96 -5.17
CA LYS A 100 -2.02 2.73 -5.97
C LYS A 100 -1.81 1.52 -5.05
N ASP A 101 -2.46 0.42 -5.37
CA ASP A 101 -2.17 -0.86 -4.73
C ASP A 101 -0.81 -1.41 -5.19
N ILE A 102 -0.43 -2.57 -4.65
CA ILE A 102 0.82 -3.24 -5.01
C ILE A 102 0.88 -3.71 -6.47
N SER A 103 -0.24 -3.74 -7.17
CA SER A 103 -0.34 -4.09 -8.60
C SER A 103 -0.38 -2.86 -9.49
N GLY A 104 -0.37 -1.65 -8.90
CA GLY A 104 -0.44 -0.38 -9.63
C GLY A 104 -1.85 0.12 -9.93
N ASN A 105 -2.89 -0.58 -9.46
CA ASN A 105 -4.27 -0.14 -9.67
C ASN A 105 -4.59 1.06 -8.78
N PRO A 106 -5.32 2.05 -9.28
CA PRO A 106 -5.72 3.21 -8.49
C PRO A 106 -6.63 2.79 -7.34
N VAL A 107 -6.34 3.28 -6.15
CA VAL A 107 -7.13 3.08 -4.93
C VAL A 107 -7.76 4.41 -4.55
N LEU A 108 -9.08 4.42 -4.55
CA LEU A 108 -9.93 5.53 -4.13
C LEU A 108 -10.81 5.05 -2.98
N THR A 109 -11.20 5.96 -2.11
CA THR A 109 -12.18 5.68 -1.05
C THR A 109 -13.30 6.72 -1.08
N ASP A 110 -14.48 6.35 -0.60
CA ASP A 110 -15.59 7.28 -0.37
C ASP A 110 -15.75 7.47 1.15
N LEU A 111 -15.33 8.62 1.66
CA LEU A 111 -15.36 8.92 3.09
C LEU A 111 -16.78 8.88 3.65
N ALA A 112 -17.82 9.12 2.85
CA ALA A 112 -19.19 9.02 3.35
C ALA A 112 -19.62 7.58 3.67
N LYS A 113 -19.04 6.58 2.98
CA LYS A 113 -19.31 5.16 3.21
C LYS A 113 -18.49 4.59 4.38
N ALA A 114 -17.37 5.22 4.69
CA ALA A 114 -16.54 4.94 5.85
C ALA A 114 -16.40 6.24 6.67
N PRO A 115 -17.43 6.62 7.45
CA PRO A 115 -17.71 8.02 7.85
C PRO A 115 -16.57 8.71 8.62
N HIS A 116 -15.63 7.94 9.16
CA HIS A 116 -14.47 8.45 9.87
C HIS A 116 -13.22 7.66 9.48
N MET A 117 -12.08 8.36 9.44
CA MET A 117 -10.79 7.79 9.11
C MET A 117 -9.74 8.24 10.12
N LEU A 118 -8.92 7.29 10.60
CA LEU A 118 -7.76 7.55 11.43
C LEU A 118 -6.48 7.43 10.59
N VAL A 119 -5.66 8.47 10.57
CA VAL A 119 -4.35 8.46 9.89
C VAL A 119 -3.23 8.64 10.90
N ALA A 120 -2.42 7.60 11.08
CA ALA A 120 -1.26 7.60 11.97
C ALA A 120 0.03 7.24 11.22
N GLY A 121 1.15 7.81 11.64
CA GLY A 121 2.46 7.58 11.01
C GLY A 121 3.56 8.39 11.68
N THR A 122 4.78 7.87 11.66
CA THR A 122 5.98 8.53 12.18
C THR A 122 6.42 9.68 11.27
N THR A 123 7.29 10.57 11.76
CA THR A 123 7.91 11.61 10.92
C THR A 123 8.64 10.98 9.74
N GLY A 124 8.46 11.53 8.53
CA GLY A 124 9.07 11.01 7.31
C GLY A 124 8.34 9.81 6.68
N SER A 125 7.30 9.25 7.32
CA SER A 125 6.51 8.15 6.75
C SER A 125 5.59 8.56 5.58
N GLY A 126 5.46 9.86 5.31
CA GLY A 126 4.58 10.39 4.27
C GLY A 126 3.19 10.82 4.74
N LYS A 127 2.90 10.78 6.06
CA LYS A 127 1.57 11.16 6.62
C LYS A 127 1.06 12.52 6.11
N SER A 128 1.87 13.58 6.19
CA SER A 128 1.43 14.92 5.76
C SER A 128 1.15 14.99 4.26
N VAL A 129 1.96 14.29 3.45
CA VAL A 129 1.75 14.20 2.00
C VAL A 129 0.44 13.46 1.69
N ALA A 130 0.16 12.36 2.41
CA ALA A 130 -1.08 11.61 2.28
C ALA A 130 -2.31 12.46 2.62
N VAL A 131 -2.30 13.16 3.77
CA VAL A 131 -3.40 14.05 4.18
C VAL A 131 -3.61 15.18 3.16
N ASN A 132 -2.54 15.82 2.69
CA ASN A 132 -2.65 16.85 1.66
C ASN A 132 -3.22 16.29 0.35
N SER A 133 -2.85 15.07 -0.03
CA SER A 133 -3.36 14.41 -1.24
C SER A 133 -4.85 14.12 -1.13
N MET A 134 -5.32 13.68 0.04
CA MET A 134 -6.74 13.48 0.33
C MET A 134 -7.51 14.79 0.26
N ILE A 135 -7.01 15.85 0.92
CA ILE A 135 -7.64 17.18 0.89
C ILE A 135 -7.71 17.73 -0.53
N LEU A 136 -6.59 17.71 -1.26
CA LEU A 136 -6.55 18.18 -2.65
C LEU A 136 -7.51 17.38 -3.56
N SER A 137 -7.60 16.06 -3.39
CA SER A 137 -8.55 15.25 -4.14
C SER A 137 -10.01 15.63 -3.87
N MET A 138 -10.33 16.09 -2.66
CA MET A 138 -11.67 16.60 -2.38
C MET A 138 -11.88 18.01 -2.98
N LEU A 139 -10.91 18.91 -2.79
CA LEU A 139 -10.98 20.30 -3.29
C LEU A 139 -11.06 20.40 -4.82
N LEU A 140 -10.46 19.43 -5.53
CA LEU A 140 -10.49 19.37 -6.99
C LEU A 140 -11.79 18.73 -7.55
N LYS A 141 -12.64 18.15 -6.69
CA LYS A 141 -13.91 17.53 -7.10
C LYS A 141 -15.14 18.32 -6.66
N TYR A 142 -15.12 18.87 -5.45
CA TYR A 142 -16.30 19.42 -4.79
C TYR A 142 -16.25 20.95 -4.73
N THR A 143 -17.39 21.59 -4.99
CA THR A 143 -17.56 23.03 -4.76
C THR A 143 -17.76 23.32 -3.27
N PRO A 144 -17.59 24.58 -2.83
CA PRO A 144 -17.84 24.95 -1.44
C PRO A 144 -19.26 24.64 -0.93
N ASP A 145 -20.26 24.57 -1.80
CA ASP A 145 -21.64 24.22 -1.41
C ASP A 145 -21.83 22.71 -1.23
N GLN A 146 -20.95 21.90 -1.82
CA GLN A 146 -20.95 20.44 -1.71
C GLN A 146 -20.07 19.95 -0.55
N LEU A 147 -18.98 20.66 -0.23
CA LEU A 147 -18.04 20.27 0.81
C LEU A 147 -17.57 21.50 1.61
N ARG A 148 -17.69 21.40 2.93
CA ARG A 148 -17.11 22.35 3.89
C ARG A 148 -16.06 21.63 4.74
N LEU A 149 -14.91 22.27 4.93
CA LEU A 149 -13.80 21.72 5.70
C LEU A 149 -13.54 22.57 6.93
N ILE A 150 -13.29 21.92 8.06
CA ILE A 150 -12.73 22.53 9.27
C ILE A 150 -11.35 21.91 9.44
N LEU A 151 -10.30 22.72 9.27
CA LEU A 151 -8.92 22.28 9.40
C LEU A 151 -8.37 22.76 10.74
N ILE A 152 -7.85 21.82 11.52
CA ILE A 152 -7.24 22.09 12.82
C ILE A 152 -5.79 21.61 12.74
N ASP A 153 -4.85 22.56 12.72
CA ASP A 153 -3.42 22.28 12.83
C ASP A 153 -2.89 22.84 14.15
N PRO A 154 -2.75 22.00 15.20
CA PRO A 154 -2.26 22.45 16.50
C PRO A 154 -0.75 22.75 16.46
N LYS A 155 -0.04 22.42 15.36
CA LYS A 155 1.39 22.68 15.19
C LYS A 155 1.60 23.97 14.39
N GLN A 156 1.25 25.11 14.97
CA GLN A 156 1.77 26.39 14.48
C GLN A 156 3.01 26.77 15.30
N LEU A 157 4.19 26.48 14.74
CA LEU A 157 5.50 27.04 15.10
C LEU A 157 6.15 27.54 13.82
#